data_AF-A0A2D0I610-F1
#
_entry.id   AF-A0A2D0I610-F1
#
_cell.length_a   1.000
_cell.length_b   1.000
_cell.length_c   1.000
_cell.angle_alpha   90.00
_cell.angle_beta   90.00
_cell.angle_gamma   90.00
#
_symmetry.space_group_name_H-M   'P 1'
#
loop_
_entity.id
_entity.type
_entity.pdbx_description
1 polymer ?
#
loop_
_entity_poly.entity_id
_entity_poly.type
_entity_poly.pdbx_seq_one_letter_code
_entity_poly.pdbx_strand_id
1 'polypeptide(L)'
;MQNRPTEDQIRAKFVTSLMEYFKIEEDINLRAHIADLVRHIHPSQYREFFRRLSLREMPYKNGFEKIALIAEEFESQALTPIDQEAQKRAEILYTLMYDIRRDVSLVRDSEKSALERFEAIRFTSIRHAGDERALLDETDINVVKTLTKKWIYDYVSLDKSLFEARVVHEYRNEILRRERDSQSPLLSPIKTKLIDSIKRS
;
A
#
# COMPACT_ATOMS: atom_id res chain seq x y z
N MET A 1 29.95 22.19 19.64
CA MET A 1 28.70 21.49 19.26
C MET A 1 28.53 21.62 17.75
N GLN A 2 28.71 20.55 16.99
CA GLN A 2 28.44 20.57 15.55
C GLN A 2 26.92 20.51 15.34
N ASN A 3 26.34 21.57 14.78
CA ASN A 3 24.95 21.57 14.29
C ASN A 3 24.84 20.53 13.16
N ARG A 4 24.42 19.30 13.50
CA ARG A 4 24.01 18.33 12.49
C ARG A 4 22.73 18.86 11.83
N PRO A 5 22.68 18.97 10.49
CA PRO A 5 21.48 19.41 9.82
C PRO A 5 20.32 18.45 10.08
N THR A 6 19.11 18.98 10.25
CA THR A 6 17.90 18.17 10.40
C THR A 6 17.56 17.46 9.09
N GLU A 7 16.78 16.38 9.15
CA GLU A 7 16.33 15.68 7.94
C GLU A 7 15.58 16.61 6.99
N ASP A 8 14.79 17.54 7.51
CA ASP A 8 14.10 18.55 6.70
C ASP A 8 15.07 19.50 5.99
N GLN A 9 16.15 19.91 6.66
CA GLN A 9 17.21 20.72 6.05
C GLN A 9 17.97 19.94 4.96
N ILE A 10 18.19 18.64 5.17
CA ILE A 10 18.85 17.76 4.20
C ILE A 10 17.96 17.56 2.96
N ARG A 11 16.67 17.34 3.17
CA ARG A 11 15.66 17.18 2.12
C ARG A 11 15.45 18.47 1.32
N ALA A 12 15.39 19.63 1.99
CA ALA A 12 15.28 20.92 1.31
C ALA A 12 16.48 21.18 0.38
N LYS A 13 17.70 20.83 0.81
CA LYS A 13 18.91 20.89 -0.02
C LYS A 13 18.84 19.93 -1.20
N PHE A 14 18.36 18.71 -0.97
CA PHE A 14 18.17 17.72 -2.03
C PHE A 14 17.20 18.22 -3.12
N VAL A 15 16.06 18.78 -2.74
CA VAL A 15 15.09 19.38 -3.67
C VAL A 15 15.71 20.55 -4.44
N THR A 16 16.46 21.44 -3.77
CA THR A 16 17.20 22.52 -4.44
C THR A 16 18.14 21.95 -5.51
N SER A 17 18.94 20.93 -5.17
CA SER A 17 19.88 20.32 -6.12
C SER A 17 19.19 19.65 -7.31
N LEU A 18 17.97 19.12 -7.13
CA LEU A 18 17.17 18.59 -8.24
C LEU A 18 16.69 19.70 -9.18
N MET A 19 16.19 20.80 -8.63
CA MET A 19 15.76 21.95 -9.43
C MET A 19 16.92 22.57 -10.23
N GLU A 20 18.08 22.73 -9.57
CA GLU A 20 19.31 23.21 -10.22
C GLU A 20 19.78 22.27 -11.35
N TYR A 21 19.81 20.96 -11.10
CA TYR A 21 20.25 19.96 -12.08
C TYR A 21 19.43 20.02 -13.38
N PHE A 22 18.11 20.24 -13.28
CA PHE A 22 17.22 20.31 -14.43
C PHE A 22 16.98 21.72 -14.96
N LYS A 23 17.66 22.74 -14.39
CA LYS A 23 17.45 24.16 -14.73
C LYS A 23 15.96 24.54 -14.65
N ILE A 24 15.26 23.98 -13.68
CA ILE A 24 13.86 24.29 -13.40
C ILE A 24 13.85 25.69 -12.78
N GLU A 25 13.11 26.63 -13.38
CA GLU A 25 12.93 27.96 -12.80
C GLU A 25 12.32 27.84 -11.40
N GLU A 26 12.78 28.67 -10.46
CA GLU A 26 12.29 28.65 -9.09
C GLU A 26 10.82 29.09 -9.02
N ASP A 27 9.92 28.11 -9.06
CA ASP A 27 8.51 28.24 -8.72
C ASP A 27 8.23 27.55 -7.38
N ILE A 28 7.60 28.27 -6.45
CA ILE A 28 7.23 27.77 -5.11
C ILE A 28 6.34 26.53 -5.22
N ASN A 29 5.40 26.50 -6.16
CA ASN A 29 4.49 25.37 -6.36
C ASN A 29 5.25 24.15 -6.87
N LEU A 30 6.16 24.35 -7.81
CA LEU A 30 6.95 23.27 -8.40
C LEU A 30 7.95 22.69 -7.39
N ARG A 31 8.56 23.55 -6.57
CA ARG A 31 9.41 23.14 -5.46
C ARG A 31 8.64 22.30 -4.44
N ALA A 32 7.44 22.73 -4.06
CA ALA A 32 6.57 21.98 -3.15
C ALA A 32 6.20 20.62 -3.75
N HIS A 33 5.86 20.60 -5.04
CA HIS A 33 5.52 19.36 -5.73
C HIS A 33 6.69 18.37 -5.80
N ILE A 34 7.90 18.84 -6.14
CA ILE A 34 9.11 18.00 -6.13
C ILE A 34 9.41 17.50 -4.72
N ALA A 35 9.23 18.35 -3.70
CA ALA A 35 9.43 17.98 -2.30
C ALA A 35 8.47 16.88 -1.84
N ASP A 36 7.22 16.91 -2.31
CA ASP A 36 6.24 15.86 -2.04
C ASP A 36 6.60 14.56 -2.76
N LEU A 37 7.00 14.61 -4.04
CA LEU A 37 7.44 13.43 -4.79
C LEU A 37 8.58 12.68 -4.09
N VAL A 38 9.57 13.41 -3.56
CA VAL A 38 10.74 12.80 -2.91
C VAL A 38 10.57 12.61 -1.40
N ARG A 39 9.36 12.82 -0.86
CA ARG A 39 9.11 12.82 0.58
C ARG A 39 9.41 11.48 1.24
N HIS A 40 9.25 10.37 0.53
CA HIS A 40 9.45 9.05 1.10
C HIS A 40 10.89 8.53 0.96
N ILE A 41 11.77 9.31 0.31
CA ILE A 41 13.16 8.93 0.04
C ILE A 41 14.04 9.29 1.23
N HIS A 42 14.71 8.29 1.80
CA HIS A 42 15.61 8.49 2.93
C HIS A 42 16.91 9.18 2.48
N PRO A 43 17.55 10.06 3.28
CA PRO A 43 18.79 10.74 2.90
C PRO A 43 19.93 9.82 2.44
N SER A 44 20.00 8.59 2.95
CA SER A 44 20.99 7.58 2.51
C SER A 44 20.80 7.12 1.06
N GLN A 45 19.63 7.35 0.48
CA GLN A 45 19.25 6.93 -0.86
C GLN A 45 19.44 8.04 -1.91
N TYR A 46 19.67 9.29 -1.51
CA TYR A 46 19.78 10.43 -2.43
C TYR A 46 20.89 10.28 -3.47
N ARG A 47 22.01 9.65 -3.08
CA ARG A 47 23.11 9.35 -4.01
C ARG A 47 22.67 8.39 -5.12
N GLU A 48 21.89 7.37 -4.75
CA GLU A 48 21.35 6.40 -5.71
C GLU A 48 20.30 7.05 -6.61
N PHE A 49 19.48 7.97 -6.08
CA PHE A 49 18.54 8.77 -6.85
C PHE A 49 19.26 9.56 -7.96
N PHE A 50 20.32 10.31 -7.62
CA PHE A 50 21.14 11.02 -8.60
C PHE A 50 21.84 10.11 -9.60
N ARG A 51 22.28 8.93 -9.16
CA ARG A 51 22.89 7.94 -10.07
C ARG A 51 21.90 7.44 -11.11
N ARG A 52 20.65 7.15 -10.73
CA ARG A 52 19.61 6.75 -11.68
C ARG A 52 19.20 7.89 -12.61
N LEU A 53 19.18 9.13 -12.09
CA LEU A 53 18.96 10.33 -12.88
C LEU A 53 20.03 10.49 -13.99
N SER A 54 21.30 10.22 -13.69
CA SER A 54 22.38 10.41 -14.67
C SER A 54 22.54 9.28 -15.68
N LEU A 55 22.09 8.05 -15.36
CA LEU A 55 22.29 6.87 -16.21
C LEU A 55 21.18 6.62 -17.25
N ARG A 56 19.97 7.16 -17.04
CA ARG A 56 18.87 6.93 -17.99
C ARG A 56 18.92 7.88 -19.18
N GLU A 57 19.36 7.35 -20.31
CA GLU A 57 19.02 7.81 -21.66
C GLU A 57 17.59 7.34 -21.99
N MET A 58 16.60 8.13 -21.60
CA MET A 58 15.22 7.93 -22.04
C MET A 58 14.69 9.26 -22.59
N PRO A 59 13.77 9.23 -23.58
CA PRO A 59 13.23 10.44 -24.20
C PRO A 59 12.17 11.05 -23.28
N TYR A 60 12.61 11.80 -22.27
CA TYR A 60 11.70 12.55 -21.40
C TYR A 60 11.43 13.93 -21.98
N LYS A 61 10.19 14.43 -21.83
CA LYS A 61 9.82 15.75 -22.34
C LYS A 61 10.36 16.87 -21.44
N ASN A 62 10.54 16.59 -20.15
CA ASN A 62 11.07 17.55 -19.18
C ASN A 62 11.79 16.86 -18.00
N GLY A 63 12.53 17.64 -17.21
CA GLY A 63 13.24 17.15 -16.03
C GLY A 63 12.33 16.69 -14.89
N PHE A 64 11.13 17.25 -14.82
CA PHE A 64 10.14 16.93 -13.79
C PHE A 64 9.58 15.50 -13.93
N GLU A 65 9.20 15.09 -15.14
CA GLU A 65 8.76 13.71 -15.45
C GLU A 65 9.84 12.70 -15.05
N LYS A 66 11.11 13.04 -15.27
CA LYS A 66 12.24 12.19 -14.88
C LYS A 66 12.40 12.08 -13.37
N ILE A 67 12.17 13.15 -12.61
CA ILE A 67 12.14 13.12 -11.14
C ILE A 67 10.99 12.25 -10.63
N ALA A 68 9.78 12.45 -11.16
CA ALA A 68 8.59 11.72 -10.73
C ALA A 68 8.73 10.20 -10.92
N LEU A 69 9.18 9.76 -12.11
CA LEU A 69 9.37 8.35 -12.41
C LEU A 69 10.42 7.68 -11.52
N ILE A 70 11.52 8.38 -11.24
CA ILE A 70 12.54 7.82 -10.34
C ILE A 70 12.04 7.82 -8.91
N ALA A 71 11.31 8.84 -8.46
CA ALA A 71 10.72 8.88 -7.13
C ALA A 71 9.76 7.72 -6.87
N GLU A 72 8.91 7.37 -7.85
CA GLU A 72 8.02 6.21 -7.81
C GLU A 72 8.78 4.88 -7.61
N GLU A 73 9.98 4.74 -8.19
CA GLU A 73 10.83 3.57 -7.96
C GLU A 73 11.36 3.48 -6.54
N PHE A 74 11.60 4.62 -5.88
CA PHE A 74 12.01 4.63 -4.48
C PHE A 74 10.83 4.41 -3.55
N GLU A 75 9.64 4.90 -3.91
CA GLU A 75 8.40 4.61 -3.20
C GLU A 75 8.12 3.10 -3.19
N SER A 76 8.17 2.45 -4.35
CA SER A 76 8.02 0.99 -4.46
C SER A 76 9.12 0.19 -3.74
N GLN A 77 10.34 0.73 -3.62
CA GLN A 77 11.44 0.13 -2.84
C GLN A 77 11.38 0.41 -1.33
N ALA A 78 10.65 1.45 -0.90
CA ALA A 78 10.46 1.82 0.50
C ALA A 78 9.29 1.08 1.17
N LEU A 79 8.38 0.51 0.38
CA LEU A 79 7.31 -0.35 0.87
C LEU A 79 7.90 -1.58 1.55
N THR A 80 7.54 -1.83 2.81
CA THR A 80 7.89 -3.09 3.47
C THR A 80 7.24 -4.27 2.73
N PRO A 81 7.74 -5.51 2.89
CA PRO A 81 7.06 -6.68 2.29
C PRO A 81 5.57 -6.77 2.65
N ILE A 82 5.21 -6.33 3.86
CA ILE A 82 3.82 -6.23 4.32
C ILE A 82 3.05 -5.19 3.51
N ASP A 83 3.65 -4.03 3.26
CA ASP A 83 3.00 -2.96 2.49
C ASP A 83 2.81 -3.36 1.02
N GLN A 84 3.79 -4.04 0.44
CA GLN A 84 3.71 -4.57 -0.92
C GLN A 84 2.61 -5.65 -1.03
N GLU A 85 2.53 -6.58 -0.06
CA GLU A 85 1.46 -7.58 -0.01
C GLU A 85 0.09 -6.91 0.16
N ALA A 86 -0.03 -5.95 1.08
CA ALA A 86 -1.27 -5.23 1.34
C ALA A 86 -1.78 -4.48 0.11
N GLN A 87 -0.88 -3.82 -0.63
CA GLN A 87 -1.23 -3.05 -1.82
C GLN A 87 -1.68 -3.96 -2.97
N LYS A 88 -0.95 -5.05 -3.21
CA LYS A 88 -1.33 -6.05 -4.23
C LYS A 88 -2.69 -6.68 -3.92
N ARG A 89 -2.94 -7.03 -2.65
CA ARG A 89 -4.24 -7.60 -2.24
C ARG A 89 -5.37 -6.58 -2.34
N ALA A 90 -5.12 -5.32 -1.98
CA ALA A 90 -6.10 -4.24 -2.11
C ALA A 90 -6.52 -4.02 -3.58
N GLU A 91 -5.58 -4.07 -4.52
CA GLU A 91 -5.87 -3.93 -5.96
C GLU A 91 -6.74 -5.08 -6.48
N ILE A 92 -6.41 -6.33 -6.09
CA ILE A 92 -7.20 -7.52 -6.44
C ILE A 92 -8.62 -7.39 -5.86
N LEU A 93 -8.73 -7.01 -4.59
CA LEU A 93 -10.01 -6.86 -3.92
C LEU A 93 -10.85 -5.75 -4.56
N TYR A 94 -10.24 -4.60 -4.89
CA TYR A 94 -10.91 -3.50 -5.58
C TYR A 94 -11.51 -3.96 -6.90
N THR A 95 -10.70 -4.59 -7.76
CA THR A 95 -11.12 -5.05 -9.08
C THR A 95 -12.29 -6.02 -8.95
N LEU A 96 -12.16 -7.01 -8.07
CA LEU A 96 -13.21 -8.00 -7.82
C LEU A 96 -14.52 -7.36 -7.33
N MET A 97 -14.43 -6.49 -6.32
CA MET A 97 -15.62 -5.87 -5.73
C MET A 97 -16.29 -4.88 -6.68
N TYR A 98 -15.51 -4.19 -7.50
CA TYR A 98 -16.01 -3.29 -8.53
C TYR A 98 -16.78 -4.07 -9.60
N ASP A 99 -16.21 -5.15 -10.13
CA ASP A 99 -16.86 -5.98 -11.14
C ASP A 99 -18.13 -6.63 -10.60
N ILE A 100 -18.08 -7.21 -9.40
CA ILE A 100 -19.28 -7.79 -8.75
C ILE A 100 -20.36 -6.72 -8.57
N ARG A 101 -20.01 -5.55 -8.06
CA ARG A 101 -20.97 -4.47 -7.86
C ARG A 101 -21.59 -4.04 -9.18
N ARG A 102 -20.77 -3.89 -10.23
CA ARG A 102 -21.25 -3.56 -11.59
C ARG A 102 -22.25 -4.60 -12.07
N ASP A 103 -21.89 -5.88 -12.01
CA ASP A 103 -22.71 -6.98 -12.51
C ASP A 103 -24.04 -7.09 -11.76
N VAL A 104 -24.00 -6.97 -10.42
CA VAL A 104 -25.22 -6.94 -9.59
C VAL A 104 -26.10 -5.74 -9.95
N SER A 105 -25.51 -4.57 -10.16
CA SER A 105 -26.25 -3.34 -10.50
C SER A 105 -26.89 -3.38 -11.89
N LEU A 106 -26.32 -4.14 -12.83
CA LEU A 106 -26.85 -4.28 -14.19
C LEU A 106 -28.09 -5.18 -14.26
N VAL A 107 -28.21 -6.15 -13.35
CA VAL A 107 -29.37 -7.05 -13.30
C VAL A 107 -30.55 -6.32 -12.66
N ARG A 108 -31.68 -6.28 -13.37
CA ARG A 108 -32.96 -5.78 -12.83
C ARG A 108 -33.65 -6.89 -12.05
N ASP A 109 -33.95 -6.62 -10.79
CA ASP A 109 -34.63 -7.53 -9.87
C ASP A 109 -35.75 -6.77 -9.16
N SER A 110 -36.97 -7.28 -9.21
CA SER A 110 -38.15 -6.65 -8.61
C SER A 110 -38.34 -6.98 -7.12
N GLU A 111 -37.62 -7.97 -6.61
CA GLU A 111 -37.76 -8.47 -5.24
C GLU A 111 -36.61 -8.03 -4.33
N LYS A 112 -35.40 -7.83 -4.87
CA LYS A 112 -34.21 -7.49 -4.08
C LYS A 112 -33.44 -6.30 -4.65
N SER A 113 -33.06 -5.39 -3.76
CA SER A 113 -32.17 -4.29 -4.11
C SER A 113 -30.79 -4.81 -4.55
N ALA A 114 -30.06 -4.00 -5.33
CA ALA A 114 -28.70 -4.32 -5.72
C ALA A 114 -27.76 -4.51 -4.51
N LEU A 115 -27.97 -3.74 -3.43
CA LEU A 115 -27.22 -3.93 -2.19
C LEU A 115 -27.52 -5.30 -1.56
N GLU A 116 -28.78 -5.70 -1.41
CA GLU A 116 -29.14 -7.01 -0.83
C GLU A 116 -28.58 -8.17 -1.64
N ARG A 117 -28.58 -8.04 -2.98
CA ARG A 117 -27.99 -9.05 -3.87
C ARG A 117 -26.47 -9.10 -3.74
N PHE A 118 -25.82 -7.94 -3.58
CA PHE A 118 -24.38 -7.87 -3.31
C PHE A 118 -24.04 -8.51 -1.95
N GLU A 119 -24.81 -8.22 -0.91
CA GLU A 119 -24.58 -8.76 0.43
C GLU A 119 -24.79 -10.27 0.51
N ALA A 120 -25.69 -10.83 -0.31
CA ALA A 120 -25.94 -12.26 -0.41
C ALA A 120 -24.76 -13.06 -0.99
N ILE A 121 -23.81 -12.42 -1.68
CA ILE A 121 -22.67 -13.09 -2.31
C ILE A 121 -21.73 -13.66 -1.26
N ARG A 122 -21.53 -14.99 -1.28
CA ARG A 122 -20.56 -15.65 -0.40
C ARG A 122 -19.15 -15.48 -0.96
N PHE A 123 -18.42 -14.49 -0.47
CA PHE A 123 -17.03 -14.22 -0.90
C PHE A 123 -16.08 -15.40 -0.70
N THR A 124 -16.36 -16.29 0.26
CA THR A 124 -15.62 -17.55 0.46
C THR A 124 -15.77 -18.57 -0.68
N SER A 125 -16.68 -18.33 -1.63
CA SER A 125 -17.02 -19.25 -2.72
C SER A 125 -16.61 -18.72 -4.10
N ILE A 126 -15.99 -17.53 -4.18
CA ILE A 126 -15.54 -16.96 -5.44
C ILE A 126 -14.27 -17.68 -5.91
N ARG A 127 -14.28 -18.14 -7.16
CA ARG A 127 -13.17 -18.87 -7.82
C ARG A 127 -12.97 -18.34 -9.23
N HIS A 128 -11.75 -18.41 -9.75
CA HIS A 128 -11.52 -18.25 -11.18
C HIS A 128 -12.09 -19.46 -11.94
N ALA A 129 -12.53 -19.24 -13.18
CA ALA A 129 -13.01 -20.33 -14.03
C ALA A 129 -11.88 -21.34 -14.26
N GLY A 130 -12.07 -22.58 -13.78
CA GLY A 130 -11.08 -23.65 -13.88
C GLY A 130 -10.13 -23.81 -12.69
N ASP A 131 -10.26 -22.99 -11.64
CA ASP A 131 -9.41 -23.06 -10.45
C ASP A 131 -10.14 -23.72 -9.26
N GLU A 132 -9.47 -24.65 -8.57
CA GLU A 132 -10.05 -25.34 -7.40
C GLU A 132 -9.99 -24.47 -6.14
N ARG A 133 -9.05 -23.51 -6.10
CA ARG A 133 -8.83 -22.64 -4.94
C ARG A 133 -9.72 -21.40 -4.99
N ALA A 134 -10.19 -20.98 -3.81
CA ALA A 134 -10.91 -19.73 -3.67
C ALA A 134 -9.98 -18.56 -4.02
N LEU A 135 -10.53 -17.55 -4.70
CA LEU A 135 -9.82 -16.33 -5.08
C LEU A 135 -9.42 -15.50 -3.86
N LEU A 136 -10.22 -15.60 -2.79
CA LEU A 136 -10.03 -14.90 -1.53
C LEU A 136 -9.66 -15.92 -0.45
N ASP A 137 -8.56 -15.67 0.26
CA ASP A 137 -8.11 -16.47 1.38
C ASP A 137 -8.65 -15.94 2.73
N GLU A 138 -8.20 -16.51 3.85
CA GLU A 138 -8.65 -16.12 5.18
C GLU A 138 -8.30 -14.65 5.52
N THR A 139 -7.15 -14.15 5.07
CA THR A 139 -6.74 -12.75 5.25
C THR A 139 -7.73 -11.84 4.55
N ASP A 140 -8.09 -12.15 3.30
CA ASP A 140 -9.05 -11.36 2.53
C ASP A 140 -10.46 -11.39 3.16
N ILE A 141 -10.89 -12.56 3.63
CA ILE A 141 -12.19 -12.74 4.28
C ILE A 141 -12.28 -11.89 5.56
N ASN A 142 -11.22 -11.86 6.36
CA ASN A 142 -11.19 -11.09 7.59
C ASN A 142 -11.21 -9.59 7.32
N VAL A 143 -10.46 -9.11 6.32
CA VAL A 143 -10.52 -7.70 5.88
C VAL A 143 -11.92 -7.33 5.41
N VAL A 144 -12.57 -8.17 4.59
CA VAL A 144 -13.94 -7.91 4.13
C VAL A 144 -14.95 -7.89 5.28
N LYS A 145 -14.79 -8.74 6.30
CA LYS A 145 -15.64 -8.70 7.50
C LYS A 145 -15.46 -7.39 8.27
N THR A 146 -14.22 -6.92 8.44
CA THR A 146 -13.91 -5.67 9.13
C THR A 146 -14.47 -4.46 8.38
N LEU A 147 -14.32 -4.42 7.06
CA LEU A 147 -14.85 -3.34 6.23
C LEU A 147 -16.38 -3.38 6.14
N THR A 148 -16.98 -4.56 6.19
CA THR A 148 -18.39 -4.87 5.87
C THR A 148 -18.72 -4.76 4.38
N LYS A 149 -19.62 -5.63 3.92
CA LYS A 149 -20.05 -5.66 2.51
C LYS A 149 -20.76 -4.38 2.08
N LYS A 150 -21.58 -3.80 2.98
CA LYS A 150 -22.25 -2.52 2.75
C LYS A 150 -21.26 -1.40 2.46
N TRP A 151 -20.23 -1.25 3.30
CA TRP A 151 -19.22 -0.22 3.07
C TRP A 151 -18.49 -0.44 1.74
N ILE A 152 -18.13 -1.68 1.43
CA ILE A 152 -17.49 -1.98 0.13
C ILE A 152 -18.42 -1.58 -1.02
N TYR A 153 -19.69 -1.95 -0.97
CA TYR A 153 -20.67 -1.61 -2.01
C TYR A 153 -20.83 -0.09 -2.19
N ASP A 154 -20.88 0.65 -1.10
CA ASP A 154 -21.06 2.11 -1.12
C ASP A 154 -19.83 2.80 -1.70
N TYR A 155 -18.61 2.37 -1.36
CA TYR A 155 -17.39 3.13 -1.64
C TYR A 155 -16.58 2.64 -2.84
N VAL A 156 -16.70 1.38 -3.27
CA VAL A 156 -15.87 0.82 -4.35
C VAL A 156 -16.07 1.54 -5.70
N SER A 157 -17.19 2.23 -5.90
CA SER A 157 -17.45 3.03 -7.11
C SER A 157 -17.43 4.55 -6.91
N LEU A 158 -17.27 5.03 -5.68
CA LEU A 158 -17.31 6.47 -5.39
C LEU A 158 -15.94 7.11 -5.59
N ASP A 159 -14.92 6.55 -4.95
CA ASP A 159 -13.54 7.05 -4.99
C ASP A 159 -12.57 5.88 -4.79
N LYS A 160 -11.82 5.58 -5.85
CA LYS A 160 -10.83 4.50 -5.85
C LYS A 160 -9.73 4.74 -4.82
N SER A 161 -9.21 5.96 -4.72
CA SER A 161 -8.11 6.31 -3.82
C SER A 161 -8.53 6.21 -2.35
N LEU A 162 -9.74 6.67 -2.02
CA LEU A 162 -10.29 6.53 -0.66
C LEU A 162 -10.53 5.06 -0.31
N PHE A 163 -11.05 4.27 -1.25
CA PHE A 163 -11.27 2.85 -1.08
C PHE A 163 -9.94 2.12 -0.83
N GLU A 164 -8.96 2.31 -1.70
CA GLU A 164 -7.65 1.67 -1.62
C GLU A 164 -6.91 2.04 -0.34
N ALA A 165 -6.90 3.31 0.07
CA ALA A 165 -6.23 3.74 1.29
C ALA A 165 -6.74 3.01 2.54
N ARG A 166 -8.07 2.88 2.67
CA ARG A 166 -8.66 2.16 3.80
C ARG A 166 -8.42 0.66 3.71
N VAL A 167 -8.58 0.07 2.53
CA VAL A 167 -8.40 -1.38 2.32
C VAL A 167 -6.94 -1.78 2.57
N VAL A 168 -5.97 -0.99 2.09
CA VAL A 168 -4.53 -1.20 2.36
C VAL A 168 -4.26 -1.15 3.86
N HIS A 169 -4.87 -0.22 4.60
CA HIS A 169 -4.73 -0.15 6.05
C HIS A 169 -5.21 -1.42 6.74
N GLU A 170 -6.40 -1.92 6.37
CA GLU A 170 -6.93 -3.16 6.96
C GLU A 170 -6.08 -4.38 6.59
N TYR A 171 -5.59 -4.47 5.36
CA TYR A 171 -4.68 -5.54 4.97
C TYR A 171 -3.36 -5.51 5.74
N ARG A 172 -2.75 -4.34 5.93
CA ARG A 172 -1.53 -4.22 6.76
C ARG A 172 -1.77 -4.75 8.17
N ASN A 173 -2.88 -4.36 8.80
CA ASN A 173 -3.23 -4.81 10.15
C ASN A 173 -3.44 -6.32 10.22
N GLU A 174 -4.16 -6.90 9.25
CA GLU A 174 -4.44 -8.34 9.23
C GLU A 174 -3.19 -9.17 8.93
N ILE A 175 -2.32 -8.71 8.03
CA ILE A 175 -1.02 -9.36 7.76
C ILE A 175 -0.14 -9.35 9.01
N LEU A 176 -0.05 -8.21 9.71
CA LEU A 176 0.67 -8.11 10.99
C LEU A 176 0.10 -9.04 12.06
N ARG A 177 -1.24 -9.18 12.12
CA ARG A 177 -1.90 -10.14 13.02
C ARG A 177 -1.52 -11.59 12.67
N ARG A 178 -1.62 -11.96 11.39
CA ARG A 178 -1.24 -13.27 10.87
C ARG A 178 0.22 -13.62 11.18
N GLU A 179 1.14 -12.67 11.02
CA GLU A 179 2.55 -12.85 11.36
C GLU A 179 2.79 -13.00 12.87
N ARG A 180 2.04 -12.29 13.71
CA ARG A 180 2.10 -12.47 15.16
C ARG A 180 1.59 -13.85 15.59
N ASP A 181 0.49 -14.28 15.00
CA ASP A 181 -0.13 -15.57 15.31
C ASP A 181 0.75 -16.75 14.86
N SER A 182 1.48 -16.60 13.74
CA SER A 182 2.44 -17.61 13.27
C SER A 182 3.73 -17.67 14.10
N GLN A 183 4.13 -16.58 14.77
CA GLN A 183 5.27 -16.53 15.70
C GLN A 183 4.93 -16.97 17.14
N SER A 184 3.66 -16.84 17.55
CA SER A 184 3.15 -17.27 18.87
C SER A 184 3.51 -18.72 19.28
N PRO A 185 3.44 -19.75 18.42
CA PRO A 185 3.83 -21.11 18.81
C PRO A 185 5.33 -21.29 19.12
N LEU A 186 6.21 -20.40 18.63
CA LEU A 186 7.67 -20.50 18.84
C LEU A 186 8.14 -19.98 20.20
N LEU A 187 7.33 -19.18 20.90
CA LEU A 187 7.69 -18.58 22.20
C LEU A 187 7.19 -19.40 23.40
N SER A 188 6.34 -20.39 23.18
CA SER A 188 5.73 -21.21 24.23
C SER A 188 6.71 -22.11 25.00
N PRO A 189 7.72 -22.78 24.41
CA PRO A 189 8.64 -23.61 25.19
C PRO A 189 9.74 -22.82 25.92
N ILE A 190 10.02 -21.58 25.49
CA ILE A 190 11.05 -20.72 26.12
C ILE A 190 10.52 -20.11 27.42
N LYS A 191 9.25 -19.69 27.44
CA LYS A 191 8.62 -19.17 28.66
C LYS A 191 8.47 -20.23 29.75
N THR A 192 8.17 -21.49 29.39
CA THR A 192 8.04 -22.57 30.38
C THR A 192 9.38 -22.94 31.00
N LYS A 193 10.47 -22.96 30.22
CA LYS A 193 11.83 -23.23 30.74
C LYS A 193 12.35 -22.11 31.65
N LEU A 194 12.03 -20.84 31.38
CA LEU A 194 12.43 -19.74 32.26
C LEU A 194 11.70 -19.80 33.61
N ILE A 195 10.39 -20.10 33.61
CA ILE A 195 9.59 -20.18 34.84
C ILE A 195 10.02 -21.38 35.71
N ASP A 196 10.37 -22.51 35.10
CA ASP A 196 10.90 -23.67 35.85
C ASP A 196 12.31 -23.43 36.41
N SER A 197 13.13 -22.60 35.75
CA SER A 197 14.46 -22.23 36.29
C SER A 197 14.39 -21.26 37.47
N ILE A 198 13.35 -20.41 37.53
CA ILE A 198 13.12 -19.45 38.62
C ILE A 198 12.47 -20.13 39.84
N LYS A 199 11.67 -21.19 39.64
CA LYS A 199 11.09 -21.99 40.74
C LYS A 199 12.06 -22.99 41.38
N ARG A 200 13.21 -23.25 40.76
CA ARG A 200 14.24 -24.18 41.25
C ARG A 200 15.50 -23.50 41.80
N SER A 201 15.52 -22.17 41.89
CA SER A 201 16.59 -21.39 42.54
C SER A 201 16.12 -20.86 43.90
#